data_AF-A0A8H4XU96-F1
#
_entry.id   AF-A0A8H4XU96-F1
#
_cell.length_a   1.000
_cell.length_b   1.000
_cell.length_c   1.000
_cell.angle_alpha   90.00
_cell.angle_beta   90.00
_cell.angle_gamma   90.00
#
_symmetry.space_group_name_H-M   'P 1'
#
loop_
_entity.id
_entity.type
_entity.pdbx_description
1 polymer ?
#
loop_
_entity_poly.entity_id
_entity_poly.type
_entity_poly.pdbx_seq_one_letter_code
_entity_poly.pdbx_strand_id
1 'polypeptide(L)'
;MNRMGSWLYGRKPDAASPLALELATQIEDLEQALEAATLILDDDVDGAENGLSKGDSSFHKTGKGVVGFLRALLGFEQEIMREAAERLSDAETSAYNDQQRVAHTGSAPDAFRSKIYDVGTEYALCQAMAQIMTAVVGVLNESLTESLKGFYKMRKAYATLDGI
;
A
#
# COMPACT_ATOMS: atom_id res chain seq x y z
N MET A 1 48.10 -41.12 -16.91
CA MET A 1 47.87 -40.71 -15.52
C MET A 1 47.30 -39.30 -15.49
N ASN A 2 46.05 -39.24 -15.03
CA ASN A 2 45.28 -38.16 -14.39
C ASN A 2 45.11 -36.78 -15.07
N ARG A 3 43.87 -36.63 -15.55
CA ARG A 3 43.15 -35.41 -15.95
C ARG A 3 43.12 -34.40 -14.80
N MET A 4 43.56 -33.16 -15.04
CA MET A 4 43.34 -32.04 -14.12
C MET A 4 41.86 -31.63 -14.16
N GLY A 5 41.27 -31.53 -12.97
CA GLY A 5 39.84 -31.39 -12.74
C GLY A 5 39.30 -30.02 -13.10
N SER A 6 38.25 -30.05 -13.92
CA SER A 6 37.26 -29.00 -14.09
C SER A 6 36.57 -28.74 -12.75
N TRP A 7 36.90 -27.65 -12.07
CA TRP A 7 36.30 -27.23 -10.79
C TRP A 7 35.36 -26.03 -10.95
N LEU A 8 34.59 -25.96 -12.03
CA LEU A 8 33.58 -24.91 -12.25
C LEU A 8 32.32 -25.44 -12.92
N TYR A 9 31.73 -26.51 -12.38
CA TYR A 9 30.36 -26.86 -12.75
C TYR A 9 29.59 -27.38 -11.55
N GLY A 10 28.79 -26.49 -10.96
CA GLY A 10 27.97 -26.77 -9.80
C GLY A 10 27.04 -25.61 -9.46
N ARG A 11 26.54 -24.87 -10.46
CA ARG A 11 25.37 -24.02 -10.25
C ARG A 11 24.18 -24.96 -10.11
N LYS A 12 23.78 -25.26 -8.88
CA LYS A 12 22.48 -25.89 -8.60
C LYS A 12 21.38 -25.03 -9.26
N PRO A 13 20.42 -25.64 -9.97
CA PRO A 13 19.21 -24.95 -10.36
C PRO A 13 18.29 -24.80 -9.13
N ASP A 14 17.44 -23.79 -9.17
CA ASP A 14 16.21 -23.66 -8.38
C ASP A 14 16.32 -23.15 -6.93
N ALA A 15 17.00 -22.01 -6.73
CA ALA A 15 16.52 -21.04 -5.74
C ALA A 15 15.86 -19.90 -6.52
N ALA A 16 14.59 -19.61 -6.25
CA ALA A 16 13.93 -18.42 -6.79
C ALA A 16 14.80 -17.19 -6.52
N SER A 17 14.96 -16.29 -7.50
CA SER A 17 15.71 -15.06 -7.26
C SER A 17 15.05 -14.31 -6.09
N PRO A 18 15.84 -13.64 -5.21
CA PRO A 18 15.27 -12.91 -4.07
C PRO A 18 14.16 -11.92 -4.46
N LEU A 19 14.28 -11.33 -5.65
CA LEU A 19 13.27 -10.44 -6.26
C LEU A 19 11.98 -11.15 -6.65
N ALA A 20 12.06 -12.40 -7.14
CA ALA A 20 10.88 -13.18 -7.46
C ALA A 20 10.12 -13.60 -6.19
N LEU A 21 10.84 -13.88 -5.10
CA LEU A 21 10.22 -14.15 -3.80
C LEU A 21 9.54 -12.89 -3.24
N GLU A 22 10.20 -11.72 -3.32
CA GLU A 22 9.64 -10.43 -2.90
C GLU A 22 8.37 -10.09 -3.67
N LEU A 23 8.37 -10.28 -4.99
CA LEU A 23 7.18 -10.08 -5.83
C LEU A 23 6.04 -11.04 -5.46
N ALA A 24 6.35 -12.31 -5.19
CA ALA A 24 5.34 -13.28 -4.78
C ALA A 24 4.68 -12.88 -3.45
N THR A 25 5.48 -12.42 -2.48
CA THR A 25 4.96 -11.88 -1.21
C THR A 25 4.13 -10.62 -1.44
N GLN A 26 4.55 -9.72 -2.33
CA GLN A 26 3.79 -8.51 -2.66
C GLN A 26 2.42 -8.83 -3.28
N ILE A 27 2.35 -9.86 -4.13
CA ILE A 27 1.09 -10.33 -4.73
C ILE A 27 0.18 -10.93 -3.65
N GLU A 28 0.72 -11.80 -2.79
CA GLU A 28 -0.04 -12.39 -1.68
C GLU A 28 -0.58 -11.30 -0.74
N ASP A 29 0.24 -10.31 -0.39
CA ASP A 29 -0.17 -9.17 0.43
C ASP A 29 -1.30 -8.35 -0.20
N LEU A 30 -1.25 -8.17 -1.53
CA LEU A 30 -2.29 -7.46 -2.28
C LEU A 30 -3.58 -8.28 -2.34
N GLU A 31 -3.49 -9.59 -2.58
CA GLU A 31 -4.64 -10.50 -2.60
C GLU A 31 -5.36 -10.48 -1.25
N GLN A 32 -4.63 -10.58 -0.13
CA GLN A 32 -5.20 -10.50 1.23
C GLN A 32 -5.92 -9.16 1.47
N ALA A 33 -5.37 -8.05 0.99
CA ALA A 33 -6.01 -6.74 1.09
C ALA A 33 -7.29 -6.63 0.23
N LEU A 34 -7.31 -7.25 -0.96
CA LEU A 34 -8.48 -7.27 -1.85
C LEU A 34 -9.59 -8.21 -1.35
N GLU A 35 -9.24 -9.32 -0.71
CA GLU A 35 -10.21 -10.15 0.01
C GLU A 35 -10.92 -9.34 1.10
N ALA A 36 -10.17 -8.57 1.89
CA ALA A 36 -10.76 -7.67 2.88
C ALA A 36 -11.61 -6.57 2.24
N ALA A 37 -11.21 -6.04 1.08
CA ALA A 37 -12.04 -5.07 0.33
C ALA A 37 -13.38 -5.69 -0.10
N THR A 38 -13.41 -6.98 -0.42
CA THR A 38 -14.65 -7.70 -0.74
C THR A 38 -15.56 -7.78 0.48
N LEU A 39 -15.00 -8.10 1.66
CA LEU A 39 -15.75 -8.10 2.92
C LEU A 39 -16.31 -6.72 3.27
N ILE A 40 -15.55 -5.64 3.04
CA ILE A 40 -16.04 -4.26 3.20
C ILE A 40 -17.26 -3.98 2.31
N LEU A 41 -17.23 -4.45 1.05
CA LEU A 41 -18.35 -4.27 0.12
C LEU A 41 -19.59 -5.10 0.49
N ASP A 42 -19.40 -6.18 1.22
CA ASP A 42 -20.47 -7.03 1.79
C ASP A 42 -20.93 -6.56 3.19
N ASP A 43 -20.56 -5.35 3.62
CA ASP A 43 -20.81 -4.77 4.95
C ASP A 43 -20.20 -5.57 6.13
N ASP A 44 -19.32 -6.55 5.87
CA ASP A 44 -18.56 -7.28 6.88
C ASP A 44 -17.24 -6.58 7.23
N VAL A 45 -17.36 -5.41 7.87
CA VAL A 45 -16.22 -4.57 8.25
C VAL A 45 -15.35 -5.24 9.32
N ASP A 46 -15.94 -6.04 10.21
CA ASP A 46 -15.20 -6.74 11.26
C ASP A 46 -14.42 -7.94 10.70
N GLY A 47 -14.99 -8.68 9.75
CA GLY A 47 -14.29 -9.69 8.98
C GLY A 47 -13.11 -9.09 8.21
N ALA A 48 -13.32 -7.94 7.57
CA ALA A 48 -12.26 -7.21 6.87
C ALA A 48 -11.12 -6.79 7.81
N GLU A 49 -11.43 -6.20 8.97
CA GLU A 49 -10.44 -5.78 9.97
C GLU A 49 -9.61 -6.99 10.46
N ASN A 50 -10.27 -8.11 10.74
CA ASN A 50 -9.60 -9.35 11.17
C ASN A 50 -8.69 -9.91 10.06
N GLY A 51 -9.14 -9.92 8.81
CA GLY A 51 -8.34 -10.31 7.65
C GLY A 51 -7.08 -9.44 7.52
N LEU A 52 -7.27 -8.12 7.55
CA LEU A 52 -6.20 -7.14 7.40
C LEU A 52 -5.19 -7.16 8.55
N SER A 53 -5.60 -7.57 9.75
CA SER A 53 -4.71 -7.68 10.92
C SER A 53 -3.58 -8.69 10.74
N LYS A 54 -3.70 -9.62 9.78
CA LYS A 54 -2.71 -10.68 9.51
C LYS A 54 -1.44 -10.16 8.84
N GLY A 55 -1.50 -9.00 8.20
CA GLY A 55 -0.37 -8.38 7.52
C GLY A 55 -0.12 -6.93 7.91
N ASP A 56 1.05 -6.43 7.54
CA ASP A 56 1.51 -5.06 7.82
C ASP A 56 2.10 -4.35 6.58
N SER A 57 1.86 -4.91 5.38
CA SER A 57 2.28 -4.27 4.14
C SER A 57 1.51 -2.96 3.89
N SER A 58 2.00 -2.13 2.96
CA SER A 58 1.30 -0.90 2.57
C SER A 58 -0.14 -1.14 2.08
N PHE A 59 -0.42 -2.31 1.51
CA PHE A 59 -1.78 -2.70 1.11
C PHE A 59 -2.68 -2.98 2.32
N HIS A 60 -2.17 -3.72 3.31
CA HIS A 60 -2.88 -3.98 4.56
C HIS A 60 -3.18 -2.69 5.32
N LYS A 61 -2.20 -1.80 5.43
CA LYS A 61 -2.37 -0.49 6.08
C LYS A 61 -3.37 0.38 5.35
N THR A 62 -3.34 0.38 4.02
CA THR A 62 -4.35 1.08 3.20
C THR A 62 -5.74 0.52 3.48
N GLY A 63 -5.91 -0.81 3.49
CA GLY A 63 -7.17 -1.46 3.85
C GLY A 63 -7.68 -1.09 5.24
N LYS A 64 -6.80 -1.12 6.26
CA LYS A 64 -7.14 -0.70 7.65
C LYS A 64 -7.55 0.77 7.70
N GLY A 65 -6.92 1.61 6.87
CA GLY A 65 -7.29 3.01 6.67
C GLY A 65 -8.68 3.17 6.06
N VAL A 66 -9.03 2.36 5.05
CA VAL A 66 -10.38 2.33 4.45
C VAL A 66 -11.43 1.90 5.48
N VAL A 67 -11.16 0.86 6.27
CA VAL A 67 -12.06 0.41 7.36
C VAL A 67 -12.28 1.53 8.38
N GLY A 68 -11.20 2.14 8.87
CA GLY A 68 -11.29 3.26 9.82
C GLY A 68 -12.04 4.45 9.25
N PHE A 69 -11.79 4.78 7.98
CA PHE A 69 -12.48 5.84 7.25
C PHE A 69 -13.99 5.59 7.17
N LEU A 70 -14.42 4.38 6.78
CA LEU A 70 -15.84 4.05 6.70
C LEU A 70 -16.53 4.12 8.06
N ARG A 71 -15.89 3.60 9.12
CA ARG A 71 -16.40 3.72 10.49
C ARG A 71 -16.55 5.19 10.92
N ALA A 72 -15.56 6.03 10.61
CA ALA A 72 -15.60 7.45 10.90
C ALA A 72 -16.71 8.19 10.14
N LEU A 73 -16.94 7.84 8.86
CA LEU A 73 -17.99 8.43 8.03
C LEU A 73 -19.40 8.05 8.47
N LEU A 74 -19.61 6.86 9.01
CA LEU A 74 -20.93 6.39 9.42
C LEU A 74 -21.29 6.85 10.84
N GLY A 75 -20.31 6.88 11.76
CA GLY A 75 -20.54 7.24 13.15
C GLY A 75 -20.44 8.75 13.45
N PHE A 76 -19.67 9.50 12.65
CA PHE A 76 -19.32 10.90 12.91
C PHE A 76 -18.76 11.17 14.32
N GLU A 77 -18.22 10.14 14.98
CA GLU A 77 -17.64 10.25 16.31
C GLU A 77 -16.22 10.83 16.21
N GLN A 78 -15.93 11.89 16.96
CA GLN A 78 -14.63 12.57 16.90
C GLN A 78 -13.45 11.63 17.21
N GLU A 79 -13.62 10.68 18.12
CA GLU A 79 -12.58 9.71 18.45
C GLU A 79 -12.31 8.76 17.28
N ILE A 80 -13.36 8.27 16.62
CA ILE A 80 -13.24 7.41 15.43
C ILE A 80 -12.65 8.19 14.25
N MET A 81 -13.02 9.46 14.07
CA MET A 81 -12.40 10.34 13.06
C MET A 81 -10.90 10.51 13.29
N ARG A 82 -10.47 10.69 14.55
CA ARG A 82 -9.04 10.77 14.89
C ARG A 82 -8.32 9.47 14.59
N GLU A 83 -8.89 8.33 14.98
CA GLU A 83 -8.33 7.01 14.69
C GLU A 83 -8.20 6.77 13.17
N ALA A 84 -9.23 7.13 12.40
CA ALA A 84 -9.20 7.02 10.95
C ALA A 84 -8.07 7.88 10.35
N ALA A 85 -7.91 9.12 10.82
CA ALA A 85 -6.83 10.00 10.36
C ALA A 85 -5.43 9.42 10.67
N GLU A 86 -5.26 8.80 11.84
CA GLU A 86 -4.00 8.15 12.24
C GLU A 86 -3.69 6.94 11.36
N ARG A 87 -4.66 6.05 11.16
CA ARG A 87 -4.52 4.88 10.27
C ARG A 87 -4.22 5.28 8.83
N LEU A 88 -4.90 6.30 8.31
CA LEU A 88 -4.65 6.84 6.97
C LEU A 88 -3.26 7.48 6.84
N SER A 89 -2.77 8.12 7.90
CA SER A 89 -1.41 8.68 7.93
C SER A 89 -0.34 7.58 7.93
N ASP A 90 -0.56 6.49 8.66
CA ASP A 90 0.35 5.34 8.63
C ASP A 90 0.36 4.67 7.24
N ALA A 91 -0.82 4.49 6.63
CA ALA A 91 -0.93 3.99 5.26
C ALA A 91 -0.18 4.87 4.24
N GLU A 92 -0.38 6.19 4.29
CA GLU A 92 0.33 7.14 3.41
C GLU A 92 1.85 7.05 3.60
N THR A 93 2.31 6.99 4.86
CA THR A 93 3.74 6.94 5.19
C THR A 93 4.38 5.63 4.74
N SER A 94 3.70 4.50 4.99
CA SER A 94 4.16 3.18 4.55
C SER A 94 4.27 3.11 3.03
N ALA A 95 3.24 3.55 2.32
CA ALA A 95 3.23 3.55 0.86
C ALA A 95 4.29 4.51 0.28
N TYR A 96 4.53 5.66 0.90
CA TYR A 96 5.64 6.54 0.53
C TYR A 96 7.00 5.85 0.66
N ASN A 97 7.26 5.19 1.79
CA ASN A 97 8.53 4.50 2.02
C ASN A 97 8.74 3.33 1.05
N ASP A 98 7.68 2.56 0.76
CA ASP A 98 7.72 1.48 -0.23
C ASP A 98 7.95 2.00 -1.65
N GLN A 99 7.32 3.11 -2.02
CA GLN A 99 7.56 3.76 -3.31
C GLN A 99 9.02 4.18 -3.47
N GLN A 100 9.62 4.79 -2.44
CA GLN A 100 11.04 5.17 -2.47
C GLN A 100 11.95 3.94 -2.56
N ARG A 101 11.66 2.88 -1.79
CA ARG A 101 12.42 1.61 -1.85
C ARG A 101 12.41 1.04 -3.27
N VAL A 102 11.23 0.96 -3.88
CA VAL A 102 11.06 0.36 -5.21
C VAL A 102 11.63 1.27 -6.30
N ALA A 103 11.60 2.60 -6.16
CA ALA A 103 12.29 3.51 -7.07
C ALA A 103 13.81 3.28 -7.09
N HIS A 104 14.42 2.99 -5.93
CA HIS A 104 15.84 2.69 -5.85
C HIS A 104 16.19 1.30 -6.40
N THR A 105 15.37 0.29 -6.13
CA THR A 105 15.62 -1.10 -6.57
C THR A 105 15.16 -1.36 -8.01
N GLY A 106 14.27 -0.53 -8.56
CA GLY A 106 13.65 -0.70 -9.88
C GLY A 106 14.60 -0.61 -11.08
N SER A 107 15.84 -0.18 -10.86
CA SER A 107 16.92 -0.22 -11.88
C SER A 107 17.51 -1.62 -12.07
N ALA A 108 17.20 -2.59 -11.21
CA ALA A 108 17.68 -3.96 -11.35
C ALA A 108 17.08 -4.65 -12.60
N PRO A 109 17.85 -5.46 -13.33
CA PRO A 109 17.41 -6.10 -14.58
C PRO A 109 16.26 -7.11 -14.37
N ASP A 110 16.14 -7.69 -13.18
CA ASP A 110 15.10 -8.66 -12.82
C ASP A 110 13.94 -8.04 -12.02
N ALA A 111 13.89 -6.70 -11.91
CA ALA A 111 12.79 -6.02 -11.21
C ALA A 111 11.49 -6.13 -12.00
N PHE A 112 10.37 -6.31 -11.29
CA PHE A 112 9.05 -6.28 -11.89
C PHE A 112 8.79 -4.92 -12.56
N ARG A 113 8.31 -4.95 -13.81
CA ARG A 113 7.93 -3.75 -14.57
C ARG A 113 6.63 -4.01 -15.30
N SER A 114 5.66 -3.13 -15.07
CA SER A 114 4.46 -3.09 -15.89
C SER A 114 4.80 -2.59 -17.30
N LYS A 115 3.96 -2.95 -18.28
CA LYS A 115 4.07 -2.43 -19.65
C LYS A 115 3.45 -1.04 -19.81
N ILE A 116 2.58 -0.66 -18.88
CA ILE A 116 1.71 0.51 -18.97
C ILE A 116 1.87 1.47 -17.79
N TYR A 117 2.48 1.02 -16.69
CA TYR A 117 2.69 1.82 -15.49
C TYR A 117 4.17 1.83 -15.13
N ASP A 118 4.61 2.95 -14.56
CA ASP A 118 5.95 3.09 -14.03
C ASP A 118 6.12 2.26 -12.74
N VAL A 119 7.38 2.06 -12.36
CA VAL A 119 7.73 1.24 -11.19
C VAL A 119 7.26 1.95 -9.91
N GLY A 120 6.50 1.25 -9.07
CA GLY A 120 5.99 1.78 -7.79
C GLY A 120 4.68 2.58 -7.90
N THR A 121 4.02 2.56 -9.06
CA THR A 121 2.69 3.15 -9.25
C THR A 121 1.66 2.60 -8.26
N GLU A 122 1.75 1.32 -7.89
CA GLU A 122 0.87 0.70 -6.90
C GLU A 122 0.90 1.40 -5.54
N TYR A 123 2.09 1.85 -5.11
CA TYR A 123 2.27 2.59 -3.88
C TYR A 123 1.88 4.06 -4.01
N ALA A 124 2.06 4.65 -5.20
CA ALA A 124 1.54 5.97 -5.52
C ALA A 124 0.00 6.01 -5.43
N LEU A 125 -0.67 4.95 -5.89
CA LEU A 125 -2.12 4.79 -5.75
C LEU A 125 -2.55 4.68 -4.29
N CYS A 126 -1.89 3.85 -3.48
CA CYS A 126 -2.16 3.77 -2.03
C CYS A 126 -2.02 5.15 -1.34
N GLN A 127 -0.97 5.91 -1.67
CA GLN A 127 -0.78 7.27 -1.15
C GLN A 127 -1.92 8.21 -1.56
N ALA A 128 -2.28 8.23 -2.84
CA ALA A 128 -3.35 9.09 -3.35
C ALA A 128 -4.70 8.75 -2.67
N MET A 129 -5.01 7.46 -2.52
CA MET A 129 -6.20 6.99 -1.80
C MET A 129 -6.21 7.47 -0.35
N ALA A 130 -5.10 7.28 0.38
CA ALA A 130 -4.98 7.72 1.78
C ALA A 130 -5.12 9.24 1.94
N GLN A 131 -4.55 10.02 1.00
CA GLN A 131 -4.64 11.47 0.99
C GLN A 131 -6.06 11.97 0.72
N ILE A 132 -6.78 11.37 -0.23
CA ILE A 132 -8.18 11.71 -0.53
C ILE A 132 -9.06 11.42 0.68
N MET A 133 -8.94 10.22 1.28
CA MET A 133 -9.71 9.87 2.48
C MET A 133 -9.39 10.79 3.66
N THR A 134 -8.10 11.12 3.88
CA THR A 134 -7.71 12.06 4.94
C THR A 134 -8.32 13.44 4.69
N ALA A 135 -8.39 13.89 3.43
CA ALA A 135 -8.99 15.16 3.09
C ALA A 135 -10.48 15.21 3.45
N VAL A 136 -11.21 14.13 3.16
CA VAL A 136 -12.62 14.00 3.54
C VAL A 136 -12.77 14.03 5.07
N VAL A 137 -11.98 13.26 5.81
CA VAL A 137 -12.01 13.27 7.29
C VAL A 137 -11.72 14.66 7.85
N GLY A 138 -10.71 15.36 7.31
CA GLY A 138 -10.33 16.70 7.74
C GLY A 138 -11.41 17.75 7.49
N VAL A 139 -12.15 17.65 6.38
CA VAL A 139 -13.28 18.53 6.07
C VAL A 139 -14.47 18.25 7.00
N LEU A 140 -14.71 17.00 7.36
CA LEU A 140 -15.81 16.61 8.25
C LEU A 140 -15.53 16.95 9.72
N ASN A 141 -14.27 17.13 10.12
CA ASN A 141 -13.88 17.37 11.51
C ASN A 141 -14.18 18.80 12.03
N GLU A 142 -15.15 19.51 11.45
CA GLU A 142 -15.66 20.86 11.80
C GLU A 142 -14.59 21.94 12.10
N SER A 143 -13.34 21.70 11.71
CA SER A 143 -12.20 22.54 12.01
C SER A 143 -11.64 23.14 10.73
N LEU A 144 -11.55 24.48 10.69
CA LEU A 144 -10.98 25.22 9.56
C LEU A 144 -9.54 24.81 9.24
N THR A 145 -8.74 24.51 10.27
CA THR A 145 -7.33 24.11 10.10
C THR A 145 -7.22 22.72 9.49
N GLU A 146 -8.07 21.78 9.92
CA GLU A 146 -8.12 20.43 9.36
C GLU A 146 -8.70 20.40 7.95
N SER A 147 -9.71 21.24 7.68
CA SER A 147 -10.25 21.43 6.33
C SER A 147 -9.19 21.94 5.36
N LEU A 148 -8.36 22.93 5.77
CA LEU A 148 -7.29 23.46 4.92
C LEU A 148 -6.21 22.41 4.62
N LYS A 149 -5.80 21.64 5.64
CA LYS A 149 -4.89 20.49 5.44
C LYS A 149 -5.50 19.47 4.49
N GLY A 150 -6.81 19.22 4.60
CA GLY A 150 -7.54 18.34 3.72
C GLY A 150 -7.48 18.80 2.25
N PHE A 151 -7.76 20.07 1.97
CA PHE A 151 -7.63 20.62 0.61
C PHE A 151 -6.20 20.49 0.05
N TYR A 152 -5.18 20.70 0.87
CA TYR A 152 -3.80 20.50 0.47
C TYR A 152 -3.51 19.03 0.10
N LYS A 153 -3.95 18.08 0.94
CA LYS A 153 -3.81 16.64 0.64
C LYS A 153 -4.57 16.24 -0.62
N MET A 154 -5.77 16.78 -0.83
CA MET A 154 -6.55 16.54 -2.05
C MET A 154 -5.81 17.03 -3.31
N ARG A 155 -5.18 18.21 -3.26
CA ARG A 155 -4.33 18.71 -4.34
C ARG A 155 -3.12 17.79 -4.60
N LYS A 156 -2.46 17.32 -3.54
CA LYS A 156 -1.33 16.39 -3.63
C LYS A 156 -1.74 15.06 -4.27
N ALA A 157 -2.91 14.54 -3.90
CA ALA A 157 -3.45 13.31 -4.46
C ALA A 157 -3.75 13.49 -5.96
N TYR A 158 -4.38 14.59 -6.35
CA TYR A 158 -4.62 14.91 -7.76
C TYR A 158 -3.31 14.95 -8.56
N ALA A 159 -2.30 15.65 -8.07
CA ALA A 159 -1.00 15.71 -8.75
C ALA A 159 -0.31 14.33 -8.86
N THR A 160 -0.55 13.45 -7.90
CA THR A 160 -0.05 12.06 -7.94
C THR A 160 -0.78 11.26 -9.03
N LEU A 161 -2.11 11.37 -9.09
CA LEU A 161 -2.93 10.66 -10.08
C LEU A 161 -2.75 11.18 -11.51
N ASP A 162 -2.50 12.48 -11.70
CA ASP A 162 -2.21 13.10 -13.00
C ASP A 162 -0.86 12.65 -13.57
N GLY A 163 0.05 12.19 -12.71
CA GLY A 163 1.37 11.68 -13.08
C GLY A 163 1.44 10.17 -13.31
N ILE A 164 0.34 9.44 -13.13
CA ILE A 164 0.22 7.98 -13.36
C ILE A 164 -0.47 7.76 -14.71
#